data_AF-A0A956AC24-F1
#
_entry.id   AF-A0A956AC24-F1
#
_cell.length_a   1.000
_cell.length_b   1.000
_cell.length_c   1.000
_cell.angle_alpha   90.00
_cell.angle_beta   90.00
_cell.angle_gamma   90.00
#
_symmetry.space_group_name_H-M   'P 1'
#
loop_
_entity.id
_entity.type
_entity.pdbx_description
1 polymer ?
#
loop_
_entity_poly.entity_id
_entity_poly.type
_entity_poly.pdbx_seq_one_letter_code
_entity_poly.pdbx_strand_id
1 'polypeptide(L)'
;FAILFLWQIPHFLAIAICYRRDYERAGIQIFPAVYGEESAKRQAFVYTVGLLVASLLLVPLKVAGVLYFATAIGLGGWFIWVCLRGMTPSAGPGWARQLFIVSLIYLPALGVGLIIDKALF
;
A
#
# COMPACT_ATOMS: atom_id res chain seq x y z
N PHE A 1 2.91 14.81 4.01
CA PHE A 1 3.58 14.39 2.75
C PHE A 1 4.03 12.93 2.78
N ALA A 2 4.80 12.49 3.78
CA ALA A 2 5.37 11.12 3.84
C ALA A 2 4.35 9.98 3.59
N ILE A 3 3.16 10.03 4.20
CA ILE A 3 2.10 9.02 4.01
C ILE A 3 1.70 8.91 2.53
N LEU A 4 1.47 10.03 1.84
CA LEU A 4 1.10 10.04 0.43
C LEU A 4 2.22 9.45 -0.44
N PHE A 5 3.46 9.87 -0.20
CA PHE A 5 4.63 9.38 -0.93
C PHE A 5 4.82 7.86 -0.76
N LEU A 6 4.80 7.38 0.49
CA LEU A 6 5.00 5.96 0.80
C LEU A 6 3.87 5.09 0.26
N TRP A 7 2.63 5.60 0.27
CA TRP A 7 1.46 4.92 -0.29
C TRP A 7 1.48 4.84 -1.83
N GLN A 8 2.02 5.85 -2.51
CA GLN A 8 2.07 5.88 -3.98
C GLN A 8 2.89 4.72 -4.55
N ILE A 9 3.98 4.33 -3.89
CA ILE A 9 4.87 3.27 -4.39
C ILE A 9 4.17 1.91 -4.53
N PRO A 10 3.56 1.31 -3.48
CA PRO A 10 2.84 0.05 -3.62
C PRO A 10 1.64 0.18 -4.56
N HIS A 11 0.98 1.34 -4.62
CA HIS A 11 -0.12 1.60 -5.55
C HIS A 11 0.33 1.53 -7.02
N PHE A 12 1.41 2.25 -7.39
CA PHE A 12 1.94 2.25 -8.75
C PHE A 12 2.52 0.89 -9.13
N LEU A 13 3.19 0.19 -8.20
CA LEU A 13 3.69 -1.16 -8.44
C LEU A 13 2.54 -2.14 -8.68
N ALA A 14 1.41 -2.00 -8.00
CA ALA A 14 0.22 -2.81 -8.25
C ALA A 14 -0.29 -2.63 -9.69
N ILE A 15 -0.40 -1.38 -10.17
CA ILE A 15 -0.79 -1.06 -11.56
C ILE A 15 0.22 -1.65 -12.54
N ALA A 16 1.52 -1.45 -12.29
CA ALA A 16 2.59 -1.93 -13.15
C ALA A 16 2.55 -3.46 -13.31
N ILE A 17 2.23 -4.20 -12.25
CA ILE A 17 2.08 -5.65 -12.31
C ILE A 17 0.76 -6.03 -13.03
N CYS A 18 -0.36 -5.37 -12.72
CA CYS A 18 -1.65 -5.62 -13.36
C CYS A 18 -1.62 -5.47 -14.88
N TYR A 19 -1.02 -4.39 -15.38
CA TYR A 19 -1.02 -4.02 -16.79
C TYR A 19 0.31 -4.32 -17.50
N ARG A 20 1.15 -5.16 -16.88
CA ARG A 20 2.49 -5.47 -17.38
C ARG A 20 2.50 -5.86 -18.87
N ARG A 21 1.60 -6.76 -19.26
CA ARG A 21 1.50 -7.25 -20.65
C ARG A 21 1.12 -6.15 -21.64
N ASP A 22 0.28 -5.21 -21.22
CA ASP A 22 -0.15 -4.11 -22.09
C ASP A 22 0.99 -3.10 -22.26
N TYR A 23 1.76 -2.83 -21.20
CA TYR A 23 2.97 -2.01 -21.29
C TYR A 23 4.05 -2.66 -22.16
N GLU A 24 4.27 -3.97 -22.02
CA GLU A 24 5.22 -4.73 -22.85
C GLU A 24 4.82 -4.69 -24.34
N ARG A 25 3.53 -4.86 -24.66
CA ARG A 25 3.01 -4.74 -26.03
C ARG A 25 3.19 -3.34 -26.61
N ALA A 26 3.10 -2.32 -25.78
CA ALA A 26 3.34 -0.93 -26.18
C ALA A 26 4.84 -0.57 -26.25
N GLY A 27 5.75 -1.50 -25.94
CA GLY A 27 7.19 -1.25 -25.90
C GLY A 27 7.65 -0.40 -24.70
N ILE A 28 6.80 -0.23 -23.68
CA ILE A 28 7.08 0.60 -22.51
C ILE A 28 7.78 -0.23 -21.43
N GLN A 29 8.98 0.19 -21.04
CA GLN A 29 9.74 -0.43 -19.96
C GLN A 29 9.26 0.10 -18.60
N ILE A 30 8.65 -0.79 -17.80
CA ILE A 30 8.18 -0.51 -16.44
C ILE A 30 9.02 -1.27 -15.42
N PHE A 31 9.01 -0.81 -14.16
CA PHE A 31 9.80 -1.40 -13.07
C PHE A 31 9.77 -2.95 -13.00
N PRO A 32 8.60 -3.63 -12.97
CA PRO A 32 8.56 -5.10 -12.93
C PRO A 32 9.02 -5.79 -14.22
N ALA A 33 9.05 -5.09 -15.36
CA ALA A 33 9.57 -5.63 -16.62
C ALA A 33 11.11 -5.62 -16.63
N VAL A 34 11.73 -4.60 -16.04
CA VAL A 34 13.20 -4.46 -16.00
C VAL A 34 13.83 -5.24 -14.83
N TYR A 35 13.25 -5.13 -13.63
CA TYR A 35 13.81 -5.69 -12.39
C TYR A 35 13.10 -6.95 -11.91
N GLY A 36 12.10 -7.41 -12.64
CA GLY A 36 11.30 -8.59 -12.29
C GLY A 36 10.17 -8.29 -11.31
N GLU A 37 9.15 -9.15 -11.35
CA GLU A 37 7.95 -9.02 -10.54
C GLU A 37 8.24 -9.23 -9.03
N GLU A 38 9.14 -10.15 -8.69
CA GLU A 38 9.53 -10.40 -7.29
C GLU A 38 10.19 -9.17 -6.64
N SER A 39 11.00 -8.42 -7.40
CA SER A 39 11.54 -7.15 -6.90
C SER A 39 10.42 -6.14 -6.66
N ALA A 40 9.41 -6.08 -7.53
CA ALA A 40 8.27 -5.18 -7.36
C ALA A 40 7.43 -5.55 -6.12
N LYS A 41 7.18 -6.85 -5.89
CA LYS A 41 6.50 -7.35 -4.70
C LYS A 41 7.26 -6.99 -3.42
N ARG A 42 8.59 -7.17 -3.42
CA ARG A 42 9.45 -6.82 -2.28
C ARG A 42 9.42 -5.32 -1.99
N GLN A 43 9.48 -4.48 -3.01
CA GLN A 43 9.36 -3.03 -2.83
C GLN A 43 7.98 -2.65 -2.30
N ALA A 44 6.89 -3.19 -2.87
CA ALA A 44 5.55 -2.92 -2.37
C ALA A 44 5.44 -3.25 -0.86
N PHE A 45 6.00 -4.38 -0.42
CA PHE A 45 6.04 -4.74 1.01
C PHE A 45 6.84 -3.73 1.85
N VAL A 46 8.09 -3.43 1.48
CA VAL A 46 8.97 -2.52 2.26
C VAL A 46 8.34 -1.13 2.39
N TYR A 47 7.80 -0.58 1.29
CA TYR A 47 7.14 0.72 1.31
C TYR A 47 5.83 0.70 2.12
N THR A 48 5.10 -0.41 2.11
CA THR A 48 3.89 -0.57 2.96
C THR A 48 4.24 -0.65 4.44
N VAL A 49 5.35 -1.29 4.81
CA VAL A 49 5.87 -1.27 6.20
C VAL A 49 6.26 0.15 6.60
N GLY A 50 7.00 0.85 5.73
CA GLY A 50 7.33 2.26 5.95
C GLY A 50 6.09 3.15 6.10
N LEU A 51 5.06 2.90 5.27
CA LEU A 51 3.77 3.58 5.34
C LEU A 51 3.09 3.37 6.69
N LEU A 52 3.05 2.14 7.20
CA LEU A 52 2.50 1.86 8.53
C LEU A 52 3.25 2.65 9.60
N VAL A 53 4.59 2.60 9.61
CA VAL A 53 5.40 3.36 10.58
C VAL A 53 5.12 4.86 10.49
N ALA A 54 5.10 5.43 9.28
CA ALA A 54 4.82 6.84 9.06
C ALA A 54 3.41 7.25 9.53
N SER A 55 2.41 6.39 9.32
CA SER A 55 1.05 6.61 9.82
C SER A 55 1.01 6.58 11.34
N LEU A 56 1.63 5.59 11.99
CA LEU A 56 1.64 5.47 13.45
C LEU A 56 2.36 6.65 14.15
N LEU A 57 3.36 7.25 13.49
CA LEU A 57 4.07 8.41 14.03
C LEU A 57 3.19 9.65 14.22
N LEU A 58 2.00 9.74 13.61
CA LEU A 58 1.07 10.85 13.88
C LEU A 58 0.58 10.89 15.34
N VAL A 59 0.57 9.75 16.02
CA VAL A 59 0.08 9.63 17.40
C VAL A 59 1.05 10.23 18.43
N PRO A 60 2.35 9.83 18.49
CA PRO A 60 3.30 10.46 19.40
C PRO A 60 3.56 11.93 19.08
N LEU A 61 3.35 12.36 17.83
CA LEU A 61 3.39 13.77 17.42
C LEU A 61 2.16 14.58 17.86
N LYS A 62 1.19 13.96 18.55
CA LYS A 62 -0.08 14.55 18.99
C LYS A 62 -0.93 15.11 17.84
N VAL A 63 -0.68 14.63 16.61
CA VAL A 63 -1.47 14.95 15.43
C VAL A 63 -2.73 14.09 15.40
N ALA A 64 -2.68 12.86 15.93
CA ALA A 64 -3.81 11.93 15.96
C ALA A 64 -3.91 11.18 17.30
N GLY A 65 -5.09 10.64 17.59
CA GLY A 65 -5.45 9.95 18.82
C GLY A 65 -5.61 8.45 18.66
N VAL A 66 -6.32 7.84 19.63
CA VAL A 66 -6.41 6.39 19.81
C VAL A 66 -7.27 5.71 18.72
N LEU A 67 -8.31 6.37 18.21
CA LEU A 67 -9.16 5.80 17.16
C LEU A 67 -8.40 5.76 15.83
N TYR A 68 -7.66 6.82 15.54
CA TYR A 68 -6.75 6.83 14.40
C TYR A 68 -5.68 5.75 14.52
N PHE A 69 -5.07 5.58 15.70
CA PHE A 69 -4.09 4.53 15.95
C PHE A 69 -4.63 3.13 15.61
N ALA A 70 -5.82 2.79 16.12
CA ALA A 70 -6.46 1.51 15.85
C ALA A 70 -6.75 1.31 14.35
N THR A 71 -7.21 2.38 13.68
CA THR A 71 -7.48 2.37 12.23
C THR A 71 -6.19 2.17 11.43
N ALA A 72 -5.11 2.87 11.79
CA ALA A 72 -3.81 2.77 11.13
C ALA A 72 -3.20 1.36 11.26
N ILE A 73 -3.27 0.75 12.46
CA ILE A 73 -2.82 -0.63 12.69
C ILE A 73 -3.68 -1.61 11.88
N GLY A 74 -5.00 -1.50 11.92
CA GLY A 74 -5.91 -2.42 11.22
C GLY A 74 -5.71 -2.37 9.70
N LEU A 75 -5.73 -1.17 9.12
CA LEU A 75 -5.54 -0.98 7.69
C LEU A 75 -4.12 -1.34 7.24
N GLY A 76 -3.09 -0.93 8.00
CA GLY A 76 -1.70 -1.20 7.64
C GLY A 76 -1.36 -2.67 7.78
N GLY A 77 -1.85 -3.34 8.82
CA GLY A 77 -1.74 -4.78 8.99
C GLY A 77 -2.43 -5.56 7.86
N TRP A 78 -3.63 -5.14 7.46
CA TRP A 78 -4.31 -5.72 6.31
C TRP A 78 -3.53 -5.54 5.00
N PHE A 79 -3.01 -4.35 4.75
CA PHE A 79 -2.21 -4.07 3.55
C PHE A 79 -0.92 -4.90 3.52
N ILE A 80 -0.19 -4.96 4.63
CA ILE A 80 1.01 -5.80 4.78
C ILE A 80 0.68 -7.27 4.55
N TRP A 81 -0.43 -7.76 5.11
CA TRP A 81 -0.88 -9.14 4.91
C TRP A 81 -1.15 -9.45 3.42
N VAL A 82 -1.76 -8.52 2.69
CA VAL A 82 -1.94 -8.66 1.23
C VAL A 82 -0.59 -8.69 0.52
N CYS A 83 0.38 -7.85 0.89
CA CYS A 83 1.73 -7.91 0.34
C CYS A 83 2.40 -9.27 0.57
N LEU A 84 2.31 -9.81 1.79
CA LEU A 84 2.88 -11.11 2.15
C LEU A 84 2.25 -12.26 1.37
N ARG A 85 0.93 -12.21 1.15
CA ARG A 85 0.25 -13.19 0.28
C ARG A 85 0.70 -13.15 -1.18
N GLY A 86 1.27 -12.04 -1.64
CA GLY A 86 1.85 -11.92 -2.97
C GLY A 86 3.18 -12.62 -3.14
N MET A 87 3.88 -12.86 -2.02
CA MET A 87 5.18 -13.52 -1.98
C MET A 87 5.07 -15.05 -1.98
N THR A 88 3.85 -15.61 -1.91
CA THR A 88 3.67 -17.06 -1.98
C THR A 88 3.66 -17.54 -3.43
N PRO A 89 4.16 -18.76 -3.73
CA PRO A 89 4.13 -19.31 -5.09
C PRO A 89 2.73 -19.43 -5.71
N SER A 90 1.70 -19.48 -4.86
CA SER A 90 0.28 -19.52 -5.25
C SER A 90 -0.31 -18.16 -5.64
N ALA A 91 0.47 -17.07 -5.56
CA ALA A 91 0.01 -15.74 -5.92
C ALA A 91 -0.24 -15.64 -7.43
N GLY A 92 -1.49 -15.85 -7.81
CA GLY A 92 -1.93 -15.75 -9.20
C GLY A 92 -2.14 -14.30 -9.69
N PRO A 93 -2.50 -14.11 -10.96
CA PRO A 93 -2.70 -12.80 -11.58
C PRO A 93 -3.72 -11.89 -10.86
N GLY A 94 -4.67 -12.48 -10.12
CA GLY A 94 -5.65 -11.74 -9.33
C GLY A 94 -5.06 -10.99 -8.13
N TRP A 95 -3.89 -11.38 -7.64
CA TRP A 95 -3.26 -10.75 -6.49
C TRP A 95 -2.91 -9.27 -6.75
N ALA A 96 -2.39 -8.94 -7.93
CA ALA A 96 -2.03 -7.56 -8.26
C ALA A 96 -3.26 -6.64 -8.23
N ARG A 97 -4.41 -7.15 -8.69
CA ARG A 97 -5.69 -6.41 -8.62
C ARG A 97 -6.16 -6.24 -7.18
N GLN A 98 -5.98 -7.26 -6.35
CA GLN A 98 -6.27 -7.17 -4.91
C GLN A 98 -5.39 -6.12 -4.23
N LEU A 99 -4.08 -6.12 -4.50
CA LEU A 99 -3.14 -5.13 -3.98
C LEU A 99 -3.57 -3.70 -4.38
N PHE A 100 -3.95 -3.52 -5.65
CA PHE A 100 -4.45 -2.24 -6.15
C PHE A 100 -5.71 -1.79 -5.41
N ILE A 101 -6.73 -2.64 -5.28
CA ILE A 101 -7.98 -2.31 -4.58
C ILE A 101 -7.71 -1.98 -3.10
N VAL A 102 -6.87 -2.77 -2.42
CA VAL A 102 -6.49 -2.52 -1.02
C VAL A 102 -5.81 -1.17 -0.89
N SER A 103 -4.88 -0.84 -1.79
CA SER A 103 -4.22 0.47 -1.79
C SER A 103 -5.23 1.61 -1.99
N LEU A 104 -6.23 1.43 -2.87
CA LEU A 104 -7.26 2.43 -3.15
C LEU A 104 -8.18 2.66 -1.94
N ILE A 105 -8.53 1.60 -1.21
CA ILE A 105 -9.35 1.67 0.00
C ILE A 105 -8.55 2.24 1.18
N TYR A 106 -7.27 1.90 1.29
CA TYR A 106 -6.42 2.24 2.42
C TYR A 106 -6.41 3.74 2.71
N LEU A 107 -6.12 4.57 1.69
CA LEU A 107 -5.88 6.00 1.91
C LEU A 107 -7.16 6.76 2.33
N PRO A 108 -8.32 6.59 1.66
CA PRO A 108 -9.58 7.18 2.12
C PRO A 108 -9.99 6.68 3.51
N ALA A 109 -9.87 5.37 3.78
CA ALA A 109 -10.26 4.81 5.08
C ALA A 109 -9.38 5.35 6.22
N LEU A 110 -8.07 5.49 5.98
CA LEU A 110 -7.15 6.11 6.93
C LEU A 110 -7.50 7.59 7.17
N GLY A 111 -7.86 8.32 6.12
CA GLY A 111 -8.31 9.72 6.21
C GLY A 111 -9.61 9.87 7.00
N VAL A 112 -10.60 9.01 6.75
CA VAL A 112 -11.86 8.96 7.52
C VAL A 112 -11.58 8.66 8.99
N GLY A 113 -10.69 7.71 9.29
CA GLY A 113 -10.28 7.42 10.66
C GLY A 113 -9.68 8.64 11.37
N LEU A 114 -8.88 9.45 10.67
CA LEU A 114 -8.32 10.69 11.22
C LEU A 114 -9.39 11.76 11.48
N ILE A 115 -10.34 11.92 10.56
CA ILE A 115 -11.44 12.88 10.70
C ILE A 115 -12.32 12.51 11.89
N ILE A 116 -12.70 11.23 12.02
CA ILE A 116 -13.53 10.74 13.12
C ILE A 116 -12.81 10.92 14.45
N ASP A 117 -11.52 10.58 14.52
CA ASP A 117 -10.71 10.75 15.73
C ASP A 117 -10.68 12.21 16.18
N LYS A 118 -10.46 13.15 15.26
CA LYS A 118 -10.48 14.60 15.53
C LYS A 118 -11.86 15.20 15.82
N ALA A 119 -12.92 14.55 15.36
CA ALA A 119 -14.28 14.97 15.69
C ALA A 119 -14.68 14.59 17.12
N LEU A 120 -14.02 13.57 17.70
CA LEU A 120 -14.36 13.01 19.01
C LEU A 120 -13.36 13.41 20.12
N PHE A 121 -12.11 13.73 19.78
CA PHE A 121 -11.01 14.03 20.70
C PHE A 121 -10.18 15.23 20.24
#